data_AF-A0AAD1W5K2-F1
#
_entry.id   AF-A0AAD1W5K2-F1
#
_cell.length_a   1.000
_cell.length_b   1.000
_cell.length_c   1.000
_cell.angle_alpha   90.00
_cell.angle_beta   90.00
_cell.angle_gamma   90.00
#
_symmetry.space_group_name_H-M   'P 1'
#
loop_
_entity.id
_entity.type
_entity.pdbx_description
1 polymer ?
#
loop_
_entity_poly.entity_id
_entity_poly.type
_entity_poly.pdbx_seq_one_letter_code
_entity_poly.pdbx_strand_id
1 'polypeptide(L)'
;MFGAALPERSVVPIPSSCALSDGPQGTGSATTTPGELTPVSPSGLTSSDITENPVHVVSFPLKRKMEEGSTVDAGTIVVELHSRERVPPLPIISGLCKSVPRERIHIFPYNFPAAICVENMLRCLESCPRHLLVCEKSNFKQEKSRHSAHVETHYFNCLVSILLPECGPLPEKLKNTIENLGKYYVVRNLSVHEFVTLEFRNAFIKKGSFYALSYQTRIDQDNTAAVLPSGKLLLSLDKDTYEELGLQGKPSLYSGKNAMRYTVTIDLTDEALAADGKKFQRVNWCLTQKKPLVFDFLLAWDGAESSSVISYFSNYKLKECPFTIYSSILRDLHCPVVKSGRLHGKAEESCSSERVFEWFGAVSNNIDCNNQPSSFISTYCSPFPSTVVEQANLCTITGFITPEKIQNLLQQLREYFAEPKLTSWVSLMVHGFADSPVSWGENEHGFCRGGENLYSFVVFNNEDYWVQMAVGTHDGCPP
;
A
#
# COMPACT_ATOMS: atom_id res chain seq x y z
N MET A 1 -25.51 15.35 42.57
CA MET A 1 -24.13 15.80 42.84
C MET A 1 -23.24 14.57 42.85
N PHE A 2 -22.08 14.67 42.18
CA PHE A 2 -21.08 13.62 41.91
C PHE A 2 -21.43 12.61 40.80
N GLY A 3 -21.23 13.03 39.55
CA GLY A 3 -20.86 12.16 38.44
C GLY A 3 -19.46 12.55 37.98
N ALA A 4 -18.47 11.70 38.23
CA ALA A 4 -17.10 11.90 37.80
C ALA A 4 -16.98 11.46 36.32
N ALA A 5 -16.72 12.43 35.45
CA ALA A 5 -16.40 12.20 34.04
C ALA A 5 -15.00 11.61 33.92
N LEU A 6 -14.89 10.45 33.27
CA LEU A 6 -13.63 9.90 32.77
C LEU A 6 -13.23 10.69 31.51
N PRO A 7 -11.96 11.04 31.32
CA PRO A 7 -11.52 11.76 30.14
C PRO A 7 -11.51 10.82 28.93
N GLU A 8 -12.16 11.25 27.84
CA GLU A 8 -12.09 10.62 26.53
C GLU A 8 -10.62 10.54 26.08
N ARG A 9 -10.10 9.31 25.96
CA ARG A 9 -8.81 9.06 25.30
C ARG A 9 -9.04 9.05 23.79
N SER A 10 -8.37 9.98 23.15
CA SER A 10 -8.18 10.10 21.71
C SER A 10 -7.77 8.77 21.08
N VAL A 11 -8.65 8.19 20.28
CA VAL A 11 -8.29 7.20 19.26
C VAL A 11 -7.55 7.98 18.17
N VAL A 12 -6.27 7.68 17.97
CA VAL A 12 -5.49 8.21 16.84
C VAL A 12 -6.01 7.51 15.58
N PRO A 13 -6.59 8.24 14.61
CA PRO A 13 -6.99 7.65 13.34
C PRO A 13 -5.73 7.39 12.48
N ILE A 14 -5.74 6.25 11.79
CA ILE A 14 -4.97 6.03 10.56
C ILE A 14 -5.25 7.22 9.64
N PRO A 15 -4.26 7.88 9.01
CA PRO A 15 -4.53 9.09 8.24
C PRO A 15 -5.26 8.73 6.94
N SER A 16 -6.58 8.71 6.99
CA SER A 16 -7.49 8.79 5.84
C SER A 16 -7.73 10.24 5.40
N SER A 17 -6.81 11.15 5.77
CA SER A 17 -6.78 12.51 5.23
C SER A 17 -5.38 13.10 5.41
N CYS A 18 -4.72 13.44 4.30
CA CYS A 18 -3.70 14.49 4.32
C CYS A 18 -4.42 15.83 4.57
N ALA A 19 -4.77 16.10 5.83
CA ALA A 19 -5.24 17.41 6.25
C ALA A 19 -4.02 18.34 6.34
N LEU A 20 -3.79 19.14 5.30
CA LEU A 20 -2.93 20.32 5.37
C LEU A 20 -3.61 21.35 6.27
N SER A 21 -3.19 21.44 7.53
CA SER A 21 -3.68 22.44 8.48
C SER A 21 -2.86 23.74 8.39
N ASP A 22 -3.55 24.84 8.06
CA ASP A 22 -3.07 26.22 8.29
C ASP A 22 -3.39 26.64 9.74
N GLY A 23 -2.42 27.18 10.48
CA GLY A 23 -2.68 27.81 11.79
C GLY A 23 -1.43 28.34 12.51
N PRO A 24 -1.47 29.52 13.18
CA PRO A 24 -0.30 30.35 13.46
C PRO A 24 0.37 30.13 14.84
N GLN A 25 1.57 30.72 14.95
CA GLN A 25 2.48 30.78 16.10
C GLN A 25 1.84 31.20 17.43
N GLY A 26 2.24 30.54 18.51
CA GLY A 26 1.99 30.95 19.89
C GLY A 26 3.06 30.41 20.85
N THR A 27 3.85 31.31 21.40
CA THR A 27 4.93 31.12 22.38
C THR A 27 4.42 30.69 23.76
N GLY A 28 5.13 29.81 24.47
CA GLY A 28 4.89 29.57 25.90
C GLY A 28 5.82 28.52 26.51
N SER A 29 6.86 28.98 27.21
CA SER A 29 7.78 28.20 28.04
C SER A 29 7.15 27.73 29.35
N ALA A 30 7.41 26.49 29.79
CA ALA A 30 7.56 26.18 31.22
C ALA A 30 8.29 24.85 31.45
N THR A 31 9.36 24.97 32.22
CA THR A 31 10.27 23.99 32.80
C THR A 31 9.64 23.24 33.97
N THR A 32 9.86 21.91 34.08
CA THR A 32 10.11 21.22 35.38
C THR A 32 10.65 19.81 35.17
N THR A 33 11.73 19.49 35.89
CA THR A 33 12.49 18.23 35.96
C THR A 33 11.84 17.19 36.90
N PRO A 34 12.27 15.90 36.84
CA PRO A 34 11.50 14.75 37.32
C PRO A 34 11.86 14.26 38.73
N GLY A 35 10.88 13.64 39.40
CA GLY A 35 11.04 12.93 40.67
C GLY A 35 11.19 11.43 40.46
N GLU A 36 12.33 10.93 40.94
CA GLU A 36 12.85 9.57 41.00
C GLU A 36 12.07 8.67 41.98
N LEU A 37 11.62 7.48 41.55
CA LEU A 37 11.26 6.37 42.44
C LEU A 37 11.52 5.02 41.75
N THR A 38 12.54 4.31 42.23
CA THR A 38 12.73 2.87 42.05
C THR A 38 11.79 2.10 43.02
N PRO A 39 11.38 0.86 42.68
CA PRO A 39 11.98 -0.25 43.43
C PRO A 39 12.11 -1.59 42.66
N VAL A 40 13.24 -2.25 42.92
CA VAL A 40 13.42 -3.65 43.39
C VAL A 40 12.70 -4.80 42.65
N SER A 41 13.53 -5.65 42.05
CA SER A 41 13.24 -6.99 41.52
C SER A 41 12.75 -7.99 42.59
N PRO A 42 12.08 -9.07 42.15
CA PRO A 42 12.52 -10.38 42.59
C PRO A 42 12.72 -11.38 41.45
N SER A 43 13.78 -12.15 41.65
CA SER A 43 14.25 -13.31 40.91
C SER A 43 13.26 -14.48 40.86
N GLY A 44 13.26 -15.18 39.73
CA GLY A 44 13.13 -16.64 39.68
C GLY A 44 11.75 -17.16 39.27
N LEU A 45 11.66 -17.71 38.04
CA LEU A 45 11.08 -19.02 37.76
C LEU A 45 11.39 -19.42 36.31
N THR A 46 11.78 -20.68 36.17
CA THR A 46 12.31 -21.34 34.97
C THR A 46 11.23 -21.79 33.99
N SER A 47 11.67 -21.97 32.75
CA SER A 47 10.98 -22.45 31.55
C SER A 47 10.06 -23.66 31.70
N SER A 48 8.95 -23.67 30.95
CA SER A 48 8.58 -24.79 30.05
C SER A 48 7.35 -24.45 29.20
N ASP A 49 7.43 -24.81 27.92
CA ASP A 49 6.36 -25.12 26.97
C ASP A 49 5.46 -23.99 26.43
N ILE A 50 5.82 -23.51 25.22
CA ILE A 50 4.83 -23.01 24.26
C ILE A 50 5.10 -23.68 22.91
N THR A 51 4.16 -24.54 22.53
CA THR A 51 4.07 -25.25 21.26
C THR A 51 3.79 -24.29 20.10
N GLU A 52 4.59 -24.40 19.04
CA GLU A 52 4.42 -23.69 17.75
C GLU A 52 3.11 -24.08 17.05
N ASN A 53 2.42 -23.10 16.45
CA ASN A 53 1.30 -23.33 15.53
C ASN A 53 1.76 -23.16 14.07
N PRO A 54 1.48 -24.11 13.16
CA PRO A 54 1.92 -24.01 11.77
C PRO A 54 1.00 -23.11 10.93
N VAL A 55 1.61 -22.18 10.18
CA VAL A 55 0.99 -21.45 9.07
C VAL A 55 0.97 -22.34 7.83
N HIS A 56 -0.18 -22.47 7.16
CA HIS A 56 -0.29 -23.25 5.93
C HIS A 56 0.24 -22.44 4.73
N VAL A 57 1.42 -22.81 4.24
CA VAL A 57 2.00 -22.31 2.99
C VAL A 57 1.49 -23.16 1.82
N VAL A 58 0.86 -22.55 0.83
CA VAL A 58 0.47 -23.23 -0.42
C VAL A 58 1.39 -22.76 -1.55
N SER A 59 2.28 -23.64 -2.01
CA SER A 59 3.17 -23.39 -3.15
C SER A 59 2.53 -23.86 -4.46
N PHE A 60 2.46 -23.00 -5.48
CA PHE A 60 2.15 -23.42 -6.86
C PHE A 60 3.38 -23.28 -7.75
N PRO A 61 3.92 -24.37 -8.33
CA PRO A 61 4.89 -24.27 -9.41
C PRO A 61 4.17 -23.89 -10.71
N LEU A 62 4.33 -22.66 -11.17
CA LEU A 62 3.93 -22.25 -12.52
C LEU A 62 4.87 -22.91 -13.54
N LYS A 63 4.46 -24.07 -14.07
CA LYS A 63 5.12 -24.66 -15.25
C LYS A 63 4.85 -23.80 -16.48
N ARG A 64 5.82 -22.96 -16.86
CA ARG A 64 5.96 -22.49 -18.26
C ARG A 64 7.11 -23.26 -18.91
N LYS A 65 6.86 -23.78 -20.12
CA LYS A 65 7.81 -24.55 -20.94
C LYS A 65 9.14 -23.80 -21.06
N MET A 66 10.21 -24.37 -20.53
CA MET A 66 11.59 -23.93 -20.72
C MET A 66 12.16 -24.61 -21.97
N GLU A 67 12.70 -23.83 -22.90
CA GLU A 67 13.82 -24.24 -23.75
C GLU A 67 15.12 -23.89 -23.01
N GLU A 68 16.12 -24.77 -23.16
CA GLU A 68 17.29 -24.92 -22.30
C GLU A 68 18.28 -23.75 -22.34
N GLY A 69 18.85 -23.39 -21.18
CA GLY A 69 20.10 -22.62 -21.07
C GLY A 69 20.24 -21.76 -19.80
N SER A 70 21.06 -22.23 -18.86
CA SER A 70 21.58 -21.57 -17.64
C SER A 70 20.62 -21.36 -16.45
N THR A 71 20.93 -22.05 -15.34
CA THR A 71 20.17 -22.11 -14.09
C THR A 71 20.71 -21.15 -13.04
N VAL A 72 19.91 -20.14 -12.68
CA VAL A 72 19.93 -19.46 -11.38
C VAL A 72 18.47 -19.37 -10.92
N ASP A 73 18.17 -19.91 -9.73
CA ASP A 73 16.83 -19.99 -9.13
C ASP A 73 16.23 -18.60 -8.88
N ALA A 74 15.39 -18.14 -9.81
CA ALA A 74 14.40 -17.10 -9.54
C ALA A 74 13.26 -17.72 -8.73
N GLY A 75 13.24 -17.46 -7.42
CA GLY A 75 12.19 -17.92 -6.52
C GLY A 75 11.14 -16.83 -6.33
N THR A 76 9.90 -17.12 -6.71
CA THR A 76 8.72 -16.30 -6.37
C THR A 76 7.90 -17.05 -5.33
N ILE A 77 7.45 -16.32 -4.30
CA ILE A 77 6.54 -16.81 -3.28
C ILE A 77 5.28 -15.96 -3.33
N VAL A 78 4.13 -16.62 -3.29
CA VAL A 78 2.84 -15.96 -3.14
C VAL A 78 2.27 -16.43 -1.82
N VAL A 79 2.11 -15.51 -0.87
CA VAL A 79 1.53 -15.76 0.45
C VAL A 79 0.13 -15.20 0.47
N GLU A 80 -0.85 -16.04 0.75
CA GLU A 80 -2.21 -15.61 1.07
C GLU A 80 -2.33 -15.48 2.58
N LEU A 81 -2.37 -14.25 3.09
CA LEU A 81 -2.41 -13.99 4.52
C LEU A 81 -3.80 -14.35 5.07
N HIS A 82 -3.84 -15.35 5.96
CA HIS A 82 -5.05 -15.76 6.67
C HIS A 82 -4.87 -15.50 8.17
N SER A 83 -5.68 -14.65 8.79
CA SER A 83 -5.71 -14.52 10.25
C SER A 83 -6.53 -15.67 10.86
N ARG A 84 -5.87 -16.71 11.36
CA ARG A 84 -6.51 -17.76 12.17
C ARG A 84 -5.92 -17.80 13.56
N GLU A 85 -6.71 -17.45 14.57
CA GLU A 85 -6.55 -17.97 15.93
C GLU A 85 -7.33 -19.29 16.03
N ARG A 86 -6.65 -20.41 16.31
CA ARG A 86 -7.33 -21.66 16.68
C ARG A 86 -7.61 -21.65 18.17
N VAL A 87 -8.88 -21.47 18.56
CA VAL A 87 -9.34 -21.86 19.89
C VAL A 87 -9.56 -23.39 19.87
N PRO A 88 -8.93 -24.19 20.75
CA PRO A 88 -9.17 -25.63 20.77
C PRO A 88 -10.61 -25.93 21.24
N PRO A 89 -11.30 -26.92 20.65
CA PRO A 89 -12.65 -27.26 21.07
C PRO A 89 -12.65 -27.84 22.49
N LEU A 90 -13.51 -27.30 23.35
CA LEU A 90 -13.81 -27.87 24.66
C LEU A 90 -14.33 -29.32 24.50
N PRO A 91 -13.95 -30.26 25.39
CA PRO A 91 -14.42 -31.64 25.29
C PRO A 91 -15.90 -31.72 25.61
N ILE A 92 -16.69 -32.16 24.63
CA ILE A 92 -18.10 -32.54 24.82
C ILE A 92 -18.12 -33.82 25.66
N ILE A 93 -18.62 -33.71 26.89
CA ILE A 93 -18.90 -34.85 27.77
C ILE A 93 -20.02 -35.68 27.13
N SER A 94 -19.66 -36.80 26.50
CA SER A 94 -20.60 -37.81 26.02
C SER A 94 -20.79 -38.88 27.10
N GLY A 95 -21.79 -38.70 27.94
CA GLY A 95 -22.15 -39.67 28.96
C GLY A 95 -23.64 -39.60 29.30
N LEU A 96 -24.31 -40.75 29.20
CA LEU A 96 -25.71 -41.05 29.53
C LEU A 96 -26.77 -40.73 28.46
N CYS A 97 -27.12 -41.73 27.66
CA CYS A 97 -28.40 -42.44 27.86
C CYS A 97 -28.48 -43.71 26.99
N LYS A 98 -28.61 -44.86 27.65
CA LYS A 98 -28.93 -46.14 27.02
C LYS A 98 -30.44 -46.22 26.75
N SER A 99 -30.79 -46.77 25.59
CA SER A 99 -32.00 -47.56 25.28
C SER A 99 -33.39 -47.01 25.64
N VAL A 100 -34.12 -46.47 24.65
CA VAL A 100 -35.60 -46.54 24.56
C VAL A 100 -36.00 -46.67 23.06
N PRO A 101 -37.03 -47.46 22.69
CA PRO A 101 -37.30 -47.81 21.29
C PRO A 101 -38.03 -46.71 20.51
N ARG A 102 -37.89 -46.78 19.19
CA ARG A 102 -38.53 -45.95 18.17
C ARG A 102 -40.06 -45.89 18.33
N GLU A 103 -40.58 -44.71 18.64
CA GLU A 103 -41.92 -44.29 18.23
C GLU A 103 -41.82 -43.24 17.12
N ARG A 104 -42.54 -43.48 16.02
CA ARG A 104 -42.66 -42.59 14.87
C ARG A 104 -43.41 -41.33 15.30
N ILE A 105 -42.68 -40.24 15.51
CA ILE A 105 -43.27 -38.91 15.45
C ILE A 105 -43.05 -38.39 14.03
N HIS A 106 -44.15 -38.33 13.26
CA HIS A 106 -44.21 -37.56 12.03
C HIS A 106 -44.07 -36.08 12.38
N ILE A 107 -42.85 -35.55 12.30
CA ILE A 107 -42.63 -34.11 12.27
C ILE A 107 -42.53 -33.72 10.79
N PHE A 108 -43.53 -32.94 10.34
CA PHE A 108 -43.52 -32.28 9.03
C PHE A 108 -42.22 -31.47 8.85
N PRO A 109 -41.61 -31.44 7.66
CA PRO A 109 -40.36 -30.71 7.43
C PRO A 109 -40.67 -29.23 7.29
N TYR A 110 -40.91 -28.55 8.40
CA TYR A 110 -40.84 -27.10 8.46
C TYR A 110 -39.56 -26.72 9.23
N ASN A 111 -38.74 -25.91 8.58
CA ASN A 111 -37.46 -25.33 9.04
C ASN A 111 -36.16 -26.10 8.71
N PHE A 112 -35.84 -26.19 7.42
CA PHE A 112 -34.46 -26.38 6.93
C PHE A 112 -33.77 -25.16 6.28
N PRO A 113 -34.37 -23.97 6.03
CA PRO A 113 -33.61 -22.82 5.52
C PRO A 113 -32.81 -22.09 6.61
N ALA A 114 -33.32 -22.04 7.85
CA ALA A 114 -32.74 -21.23 8.92
C ALA A 114 -31.39 -21.76 9.42
N ALA A 115 -31.24 -23.08 9.56
CA ALA A 115 -29.98 -23.70 10.01
C ALA A 115 -28.86 -23.53 8.97
N ILE A 116 -29.18 -23.70 7.68
CA ILE A 116 -28.24 -23.45 6.56
C ILE A 116 -27.87 -21.96 6.50
N CYS A 117 -28.82 -21.05 6.75
CA CYS A 117 -28.55 -19.62 6.84
C CYS A 117 -27.65 -19.25 8.02
N VAL A 118 -27.83 -19.85 9.20
CA VAL A 118 -26.98 -19.60 10.38
C VAL A 118 -25.58 -20.16 10.19
N GLU A 119 -25.45 -21.37 9.65
CA GLU A 119 -24.13 -21.97 9.37
C GLU A 119 -23.38 -21.17 8.30
N ASN A 120 -24.06 -20.72 7.25
CA ASN A 120 -23.46 -19.82 6.25
C ASN A 120 -23.12 -18.44 6.83
N MET A 121 -23.94 -17.90 7.73
CA MET A 121 -23.66 -16.64 8.43
C MET A 121 -22.41 -16.77 9.32
N LEU A 122 -22.29 -17.86 10.09
CA LEU A 122 -21.11 -18.12 10.92
C LEU A 122 -19.85 -18.30 10.06
N ARG A 123 -19.94 -19.01 8.93
CA ARG A 123 -18.84 -19.13 7.97
C ARG A 123 -18.43 -17.78 7.36
N CYS A 124 -19.38 -16.90 7.08
CA CYS A 124 -19.08 -15.54 6.58
C CYS A 124 -18.49 -14.62 7.66
N LEU A 125 -18.82 -14.85 8.94
CA LEU A 125 -18.21 -14.13 10.05
C LEU A 125 -16.77 -14.59 10.32
N GLU A 126 -16.48 -15.87 10.11
CA GLU A 126 -15.15 -16.46 10.23
C GLU A 126 -14.28 -16.29 8.96
N SER A 127 -14.87 -15.94 7.82
CA SER A 127 -14.13 -15.79 6.57
C SER A 127 -13.23 -14.56 6.60
N CYS A 128 -11.94 -14.77 6.37
CA CYS A 128 -10.99 -13.69 6.20
C CYS A 128 -11.18 -13.02 4.84
N PRO A 129 -11.09 -11.68 4.76
CA PRO A 129 -10.86 -11.03 3.48
C PRO A 129 -9.58 -11.60 2.85
N ARG A 130 -9.60 -11.77 1.53
CA ARG A 130 -8.42 -12.15 0.75
C ARG A 130 -7.39 -11.03 0.88
N HIS A 131 -6.14 -11.40 1.11
CA HIS A 131 -4.99 -10.50 1.04
C HIS A 131 -3.85 -11.26 0.39
N LEU A 132 -3.20 -10.63 -0.59
CA LEU A 132 -2.12 -11.26 -1.34
C LEU A 132 -0.81 -10.51 -1.08
N LEU A 133 0.21 -11.24 -0.62
CA LEU A 133 1.57 -10.75 -0.55
C LEU A 133 2.43 -11.56 -1.52
N VAL A 134 2.96 -10.90 -2.54
CA VAL A 134 3.89 -11.50 -3.50
C VAL A 134 5.30 -11.12 -3.10
N CYS A 135 6.16 -12.10 -2.85
CA CYS A 135 7.56 -11.91 -2.53
C CYS A 135 8.44 -12.53 -3.61
N GLU A 136 9.25 -11.72 -4.28
CA GLU A 136 10.23 -12.20 -5.26
C GLU A 136 11.65 -11.84 -4.82
N LYS A 137 12.63 -12.67 -5.21
CA LYS A 137 14.04 -12.33 -5.13
C LYS A 137 14.62 -12.22 -6.53
N SER A 138 15.50 -11.25 -6.73
CA SER A 138 16.28 -11.13 -7.96
C SER A 138 17.55 -10.34 -7.67
N ASN A 139 18.28 -9.95 -8.71
CA ASN A 139 19.51 -9.19 -8.61
C ASN A 139 19.49 -8.07 -9.67
N PHE A 140 19.95 -6.88 -9.30
CA PHE A 140 19.91 -5.69 -10.16
C PHE A 140 20.69 -5.84 -11.48
N LYS A 141 21.70 -6.73 -11.52
CA LYS A 141 22.50 -7.00 -12.72
C LYS A 141 21.89 -8.05 -13.66
N GLN A 142 20.86 -8.77 -13.24
CA GLN A 142 20.22 -9.77 -14.10
C GLN A 142 19.42 -9.09 -15.21
N GLU A 143 19.62 -9.52 -16.47
CA GLU A 143 18.88 -9.00 -17.62
C GLU A 143 17.36 -9.19 -17.49
N LYS A 144 16.93 -10.27 -16.80
CA LYS A 144 15.51 -10.57 -16.55
C LYS A 144 14.96 -9.86 -15.31
N SER A 145 15.75 -9.00 -14.66
CA SER A 145 15.32 -8.27 -13.47
C SER A 145 14.19 -7.30 -13.82
N ARG A 146 13.14 -7.27 -13.00
CA ARG A 146 11.92 -6.47 -13.23
C ARG A 146 11.77 -5.31 -12.25
N HIS A 147 12.81 -4.96 -11.50
CA HIS A 147 12.75 -3.89 -10.50
C HIS A 147 12.22 -2.57 -11.06
N SER A 148 12.72 -2.15 -12.24
CA SER A 148 12.25 -0.91 -12.89
C SER A 148 10.78 -0.99 -13.29
N ALA A 149 10.36 -2.12 -13.87
CA ALA A 149 8.98 -2.33 -14.30
C ALA A 149 8.00 -2.33 -13.11
N HIS A 150 8.38 -2.92 -11.97
CA HIS A 150 7.59 -2.88 -10.74
C HIS A 150 7.38 -1.43 -10.28
N VAL A 151 8.42 -0.61 -10.27
CA VAL A 151 8.30 0.81 -9.88
C VAL A 151 7.48 1.60 -10.91
N GLU A 152 7.79 1.46 -12.21
CA GLU A 152 7.15 2.20 -13.31
C GLU A 152 5.66 1.92 -13.45
N THR A 153 5.23 0.69 -13.17
CA THR A 153 3.82 0.30 -13.28
C THR A 153 2.99 0.70 -12.06
N HIS A 154 3.59 1.24 -11.00
CA HIS A 154 2.88 1.72 -9.82
C HIS A 154 2.81 3.26 -9.81
N TYR A 155 1.81 3.80 -10.50
CA TYR A 155 1.79 5.21 -10.92
C TYR A 155 1.56 6.22 -9.80
N PHE A 156 0.72 5.91 -8.82
CA PHE A 156 0.24 6.88 -7.83
C PHE A 156 0.77 6.56 -6.43
N ASN A 157 1.85 7.25 -6.02
CA ASN A 157 2.55 7.01 -4.75
C ASN A 157 2.34 8.19 -3.79
N CYS A 158 1.90 7.90 -2.57
CA CYS A 158 1.60 8.91 -1.54
C CYS A 158 2.69 9.05 -0.47
N LEU A 159 3.40 7.95 -0.19
CA LEU A 159 4.39 7.89 0.88
C LEU A 159 5.52 6.93 0.54
N VAL A 160 6.76 7.34 0.85
CA VAL A 160 7.97 6.53 0.69
C VAL A 160 8.74 6.55 2.01
N SER A 161 9.04 5.38 2.56
CA SER A 161 9.84 5.22 3.78
C SER A 161 11.13 4.47 3.48
N ILE A 162 12.25 5.02 3.90
CA ILE A 162 13.59 4.47 3.73
C ILE A 162 14.17 4.17 5.10
N LEU A 163 14.62 2.93 5.31
CA LEU A 163 15.28 2.51 6.55
C LEU A 163 16.73 2.12 6.26
N LEU A 164 17.66 2.77 6.96
CA LEU A 164 19.09 2.52 6.90
C LEU A 164 19.58 2.05 8.28
N PRO A 165 19.72 0.73 8.51
CA PRO A 165 20.35 0.22 9.72
C PRO A 165 21.82 0.66 9.81
N GLU A 166 22.31 0.82 11.04
CA GLU A 166 23.70 1.20 11.36
C GLU A 166 24.13 2.51 10.69
N CYS A 167 23.17 3.43 10.57
CA CYS A 167 23.34 4.73 9.94
C CYS A 167 22.79 5.82 10.85
N GLY A 168 23.62 6.78 11.21
CA GLY A 168 23.22 7.97 11.97
C GLY A 168 22.54 9.00 11.05
N PRO A 169 23.29 9.96 10.49
CA PRO A 169 22.72 10.92 9.54
C PRO A 169 22.47 10.28 8.16
N LEU A 170 21.44 10.77 7.47
CA LEU A 170 21.15 10.37 6.10
C LEU A 170 22.36 10.65 5.18
N PRO A 171 22.79 9.70 4.33
CA PRO A 171 23.91 9.89 3.42
C PRO A 171 23.73 11.10 2.50
N GLU A 172 24.79 11.87 2.23
CA GLU A 172 24.72 13.14 1.51
C GLU A 172 24.11 13.01 0.12
N LYS A 173 24.50 11.99 -0.66
CA LYS A 173 23.91 11.74 -1.99
C LYS A 173 22.40 11.53 -1.92
N LEU A 174 21.95 10.68 -0.98
CA LEU A 174 20.52 10.40 -0.79
C LEU A 174 19.78 11.63 -0.29
N LYS A 175 20.36 12.38 0.66
CA LYS A 175 19.82 13.64 1.16
C LYS A 175 19.63 14.66 0.03
N ASN A 176 20.65 14.84 -0.82
CA ASN A 176 20.57 15.73 -1.98
C ASN A 176 19.49 15.26 -2.96
N THR A 177 19.35 13.97 -3.21
CA THR A 177 18.26 13.45 -4.06
C THR A 177 16.89 13.75 -3.47
N ILE A 178 16.71 13.59 -2.16
CA ILE A 178 15.44 13.89 -1.46
C ILE A 178 15.11 15.39 -1.50
N GLU A 179 16.10 16.26 -1.24
CA GLU A 179 15.93 17.71 -1.28
C GLU A 179 15.61 18.21 -2.70
N ASN A 180 16.10 17.50 -3.73
CA ASN A 180 15.87 17.82 -5.14
C ASN A 180 14.74 17.01 -5.79
N LEU A 181 13.83 16.40 -5.02
CA LEU A 181 12.65 15.72 -5.56
C LEU A 181 11.71 16.66 -6.33
N GLY A 182 11.92 17.97 -6.24
CA GLY A 182 11.08 18.98 -6.86
C GLY A 182 9.75 19.10 -6.12
N LYS A 183 8.67 19.30 -6.87
CA LYS A 183 7.36 19.63 -6.31
C LYS A 183 6.25 18.89 -7.07
N TYR A 184 5.05 18.94 -6.51
CA TYR A 184 3.81 18.51 -7.16
C TYR A 184 2.78 19.63 -7.05
N TYR A 185 1.67 19.52 -7.76
CA TYR A 185 0.67 20.58 -7.82
C TYR A 185 -0.70 20.07 -7.37
N VAL A 186 -1.48 20.97 -6.80
CA VAL A 186 -2.90 20.75 -6.50
C VAL A 186 -3.68 21.80 -7.27
N VAL A 187 -4.57 21.38 -8.14
CA VAL A 187 -5.44 22.28 -8.91
C VAL A 187 -6.87 22.05 -8.50
N ARG A 188 -7.56 23.10 -8.05
CA ARG A 188 -8.96 23.00 -7.61
C ARG A 188 -9.94 23.28 -8.73
N ASN A 189 -11.07 22.58 -8.69
CA ASN A 189 -12.19 22.72 -9.62
C ASN A 189 -11.73 22.64 -11.10
N LEU A 190 -10.86 21.69 -11.42
CA LEU A 190 -10.38 21.46 -12.78
C LEU A 190 -11.36 20.55 -13.52
N SER A 191 -11.77 20.98 -14.71
CA SER A 191 -12.64 20.20 -15.59
C SER A 191 -11.87 19.09 -16.28
N VAL A 192 -12.43 17.87 -16.30
CA VAL A 192 -11.85 16.70 -17.00
C VAL A 192 -11.68 16.96 -18.50
N HIS A 193 -12.51 17.83 -19.09
CA HIS A 193 -12.38 18.22 -20.49
C HIS A 193 -10.99 18.80 -20.82
N GLU A 194 -10.36 19.49 -19.87
CA GLU A 194 -9.05 20.13 -20.07
C GLU A 194 -7.99 19.13 -20.55
N PHE A 195 -8.03 17.89 -20.04
CA PHE A 195 -7.10 16.82 -20.41
C PHE A 195 -7.30 16.27 -21.84
N VAL A 196 -8.45 16.53 -22.45
CA VAL A 196 -8.76 16.03 -23.80
C VAL A 196 -8.38 17.05 -24.88
N THR A 197 -8.13 18.31 -24.50
CA THR A 197 -7.79 19.38 -25.44
C THR A 197 -6.51 19.06 -26.22
N LEU A 198 -6.41 19.59 -27.44
CA LEU A 198 -5.21 19.43 -28.28
C LEU A 198 -4.01 20.14 -27.65
N GLU A 199 -4.25 21.28 -27.01
CA GLU A 199 -3.24 22.09 -26.33
C GLU A 199 -2.59 21.29 -25.20
N PHE A 200 -3.39 20.72 -24.29
CA PHE A 200 -2.90 19.86 -23.21
C PHE A 200 -2.11 18.67 -23.74
N ARG A 201 -2.64 17.94 -24.72
CA ARG A 201 -1.98 16.73 -25.25
C ARG A 201 -0.65 17.03 -25.92
N ASN A 202 -0.56 18.11 -26.69
CA ASN A 202 0.69 18.51 -27.34
C ASN A 202 1.70 19.10 -26.34
N ALA A 203 1.22 19.73 -25.26
CA ALA A 203 2.08 20.30 -24.24
C ALA A 203 2.66 19.25 -23.28
N PHE A 204 1.85 18.28 -22.84
CA PHE A 204 2.23 17.36 -21.76
C PHE A 204 2.36 15.91 -22.22
N ILE A 205 1.29 15.34 -22.78
CA ILE A 205 1.21 13.90 -23.10
C ILE A 205 2.25 13.47 -24.15
N LYS A 206 2.50 14.31 -25.16
CA LYS A 206 3.49 14.01 -26.21
C LYS A 206 4.95 14.31 -25.81
N LYS A 207 5.16 15.04 -24.72
CA LYS A 207 6.47 15.60 -24.34
C LYS A 207 7.02 15.04 -23.01
N GLY A 208 6.31 14.11 -22.37
CA GLY A 208 6.74 13.52 -21.11
C GLY A 208 5.65 12.70 -20.44
N SER A 209 5.92 12.28 -19.21
CA SER A 209 5.00 11.50 -18.37
C SER A 209 4.15 12.42 -17.52
N PHE A 210 2.84 12.49 -17.80
CA PHE A 210 1.90 13.29 -17.01
C PHE A 210 1.08 12.40 -16.09
N TYR A 211 0.96 12.82 -14.83
CA TYR A 211 0.25 12.13 -13.78
C TYR A 211 -0.83 13.06 -13.23
N ALA A 212 -2.07 12.58 -13.21
CA ALA A 212 -3.15 13.25 -12.49
C ALA A 212 -3.98 12.25 -11.70
N LEU A 213 -4.39 12.64 -10.50
CA LEU A 213 -5.31 11.86 -9.68
C LEU A 213 -6.30 12.80 -8.99
N SER A 214 -7.59 12.47 -9.04
CA SER A 214 -8.62 13.23 -8.31
C SER A 214 -8.35 13.17 -6.80
N TYR A 215 -8.45 14.33 -6.16
CA TYR A 215 -8.08 14.52 -4.76
C TYR A 215 -9.32 14.53 -3.87
N GLN A 216 -9.24 13.86 -2.71
CA GLN A 216 -10.34 13.75 -1.73
C GLN A 216 -11.64 13.13 -2.29
N THR A 217 -11.51 12.25 -3.28
CA THR A 217 -12.61 11.47 -3.85
C THR A 217 -12.42 10.01 -3.49
N ARG A 218 -13.37 9.42 -2.76
CA ARG A 218 -13.27 8.01 -2.34
C ARG A 218 -13.73 7.10 -3.47
N ILE A 219 -12.93 6.11 -3.86
CA ILE A 219 -13.23 5.31 -5.05
C ILE A 219 -14.47 4.41 -4.93
N ASP A 220 -14.87 4.05 -3.70
CA ASP A 220 -16.09 3.28 -3.42
C ASP A 220 -17.36 4.14 -3.42
N GLN A 221 -17.25 5.43 -3.06
CA GLN A 221 -18.41 6.32 -2.87
C GLN A 221 -18.54 7.43 -3.92
N ASP A 222 -17.45 8.05 -4.33
CA ASP A 222 -17.41 9.21 -5.22
C ASP A 222 -16.93 8.83 -6.63
N ASN A 223 -17.20 9.68 -7.61
CA ASN A 223 -16.58 9.57 -8.94
C ASN A 223 -15.08 9.91 -8.83
N THR A 224 -14.22 9.15 -9.49
CA THR A 224 -12.77 9.39 -9.48
C THR A 224 -12.21 9.46 -10.90
N ALA A 225 -11.13 10.22 -11.06
CA ALA A 225 -10.49 10.44 -12.35
C ALA A 225 -8.97 10.38 -12.22
N ALA A 226 -8.32 9.79 -13.22
CA ALA A 226 -6.87 9.68 -13.25
C ALA A 226 -6.32 9.81 -14.67
N VAL A 227 -5.15 10.44 -14.82
CA VAL A 227 -4.38 10.43 -16.06
C VAL A 227 -3.10 9.64 -15.83
N LEU A 228 -2.91 8.62 -16.65
CA LEU A 228 -1.73 7.74 -16.62
C LEU A 228 -0.61 8.29 -17.52
N PRO A 229 0.66 7.97 -17.22
CA PRO A 229 1.79 8.34 -18.07
C PRO A 229 1.71 7.68 -19.47
N SER A 230 0.95 6.59 -19.62
CA SER A 230 0.65 5.98 -20.92
C SER A 230 -0.25 6.85 -21.81
N GLY A 231 -0.72 8.00 -21.32
CA GLY A 231 -1.63 8.88 -22.05
C GLY A 231 -3.09 8.42 -21.99
N LYS A 232 -3.47 7.57 -21.04
CA LYS A 232 -4.86 7.16 -20.83
C LYS A 232 -5.51 7.99 -19.72
N LEU A 233 -6.68 8.56 -20.01
CA LEU A 233 -7.58 9.15 -19.03
C LEU A 233 -8.58 8.10 -18.57
N LEU A 234 -8.59 7.82 -17.28
CA LEU A 234 -9.47 6.86 -16.62
C LEU A 234 -10.50 7.60 -15.76
N LEU A 235 -11.76 7.21 -15.90
CA LEU A 235 -12.87 7.69 -15.08
C LEU A 235 -13.53 6.47 -14.42
N SER A 236 -13.53 6.41 -13.10
CA SER A 236 -14.33 5.45 -12.34
C SER A 236 -15.59 6.18 -11.87
N LEU A 237 -16.71 5.80 -12.44
CA LEU A 237 -17.97 6.50 -12.30
C LEU A 237 -19.01 5.64 -11.58
N ASP A 238 -19.87 6.29 -10.80
CA ASP A 238 -21.13 5.69 -10.37
C ASP A 238 -22.05 5.44 -11.57
N LYS A 239 -23.07 4.61 -11.36
CA LYS A 239 -24.02 4.22 -12.40
C LYS A 239 -24.73 5.42 -13.04
N ASP A 240 -25.22 6.35 -12.22
CA ASP A 240 -26.04 7.47 -12.69
C ASP A 240 -25.19 8.43 -13.55
N THR A 241 -23.99 8.76 -13.08
CA THR A 241 -23.02 9.61 -13.78
C THR A 241 -22.54 8.94 -15.06
N TYR A 242 -22.31 7.63 -15.07
CA TYR A 242 -21.95 6.88 -16.28
C TYR A 242 -23.05 6.94 -17.36
N GLU A 243 -24.29 6.66 -16.99
CA GLU A 243 -25.45 6.68 -17.90
C GLU A 243 -25.71 8.10 -18.42
N GLU A 244 -25.61 9.11 -17.55
CA GLU A 244 -25.71 10.52 -17.91
C GLU A 244 -24.58 10.97 -18.83
N LEU A 245 -23.33 10.56 -18.60
CA LEU A 245 -22.18 10.91 -19.44
C LEU A 245 -22.31 10.30 -20.85
N GLY A 246 -22.74 9.04 -20.94
CA GLY A 246 -23.00 8.33 -22.20
C GLY A 246 -21.77 8.15 -23.08
N LEU A 247 -20.61 7.93 -22.45
CA LEU A 247 -19.40 7.41 -23.07
C LEU A 247 -19.34 5.89 -22.93
N GLN A 248 -18.63 5.24 -23.84
CA GLN A 248 -18.46 3.78 -23.78
C GLN A 248 -17.49 3.44 -22.65
N GLY A 249 -17.95 2.59 -21.73
CA GLY A 249 -17.15 2.04 -20.63
C GLY A 249 -17.49 0.58 -20.38
N LYS A 250 -16.92 0.04 -19.31
CA LYS A 250 -17.18 -1.33 -18.83
C LYS A 250 -17.62 -1.29 -17.38
N PRO A 251 -18.50 -2.20 -16.92
CA PRO A 251 -18.72 -2.41 -15.49
C PRO A 251 -17.38 -2.67 -14.80
N SER A 252 -17.17 -2.09 -13.62
CA SER A 252 -15.99 -2.40 -12.82
C SER A 252 -16.01 -3.88 -12.41
N LEU A 253 -14.82 -4.48 -12.33
CA LEU A 253 -14.63 -5.88 -11.94
C LEU A 253 -15.20 -6.22 -10.55
N TYR A 254 -15.41 -5.20 -9.72
CA TYR A 254 -15.84 -5.32 -8.32
C TYR A 254 -17.33 -5.05 -8.14
N SER A 255 -18.03 -4.80 -9.24
CA SER A 255 -19.48 -4.79 -9.23
C SER A 255 -20.01 -6.20 -8.98
N GLY A 256 -20.88 -6.34 -7.97
CA GLY A 256 -21.63 -7.57 -7.75
C GLY A 256 -22.62 -7.86 -8.88
N LYS A 257 -23.69 -8.60 -8.60
CA LYS A 257 -24.72 -8.94 -9.61
C LYS A 257 -25.30 -7.71 -10.33
N ASN A 258 -25.35 -6.57 -9.65
CA ASN A 258 -25.76 -5.30 -10.21
C ASN A 258 -24.55 -4.38 -10.32
N ALA A 259 -24.24 -3.96 -11.54
CA ALA A 259 -23.18 -2.99 -11.77
C ALA A 259 -23.56 -1.62 -11.24
N MET A 260 -22.83 -1.18 -10.21
CA MET A 260 -22.99 0.14 -9.58
C MET A 260 -21.82 1.08 -9.90
N ARG A 261 -20.74 0.52 -10.48
CA ARG A 261 -19.51 1.23 -10.83
C ARG A 261 -19.09 0.88 -12.24
N TYR A 262 -18.64 1.88 -12.99
CA TYR A 262 -18.24 1.77 -14.38
C TYR A 262 -16.91 2.46 -14.61
N THR A 263 -16.02 1.80 -15.36
CA THR A 263 -14.72 2.34 -15.77
C THR A 263 -14.83 2.81 -17.22
N VAL A 264 -14.54 4.08 -17.46
CA VAL A 264 -14.41 4.67 -18.80
C VAL A 264 -12.95 5.00 -19.04
N THR A 265 -12.39 4.48 -20.15
CA THR A 265 -11.01 4.72 -20.55
C THR A 265 -10.99 5.49 -21.87
N ILE A 266 -10.34 6.64 -21.87
CA ILE A 266 -10.12 7.48 -23.04
C ILE A 266 -8.62 7.53 -23.31
N ASP A 267 -8.20 6.92 -24.41
CA ASP A 267 -6.81 6.99 -24.86
C ASP A 267 -6.54 8.34 -25.51
N LEU A 268 -5.76 9.20 -24.84
CA LEU A 268 -5.41 10.55 -25.30
C LEU A 268 -4.36 10.53 -26.42
N THR A 269 -3.66 9.40 -26.62
CA THR A 269 -2.65 9.22 -27.68
C THR A 269 -3.27 8.82 -29.02
N ASP A 270 -4.51 8.35 -29.01
CA ASP A 270 -5.24 7.91 -30.18
C ASP A 270 -5.37 9.02 -31.24
N GLU A 271 -4.89 8.76 -32.45
CA GLU A 271 -5.00 9.67 -33.60
C GLU A 271 -6.47 9.92 -33.98
N ALA A 272 -7.40 9.02 -33.64
CA ALA A 272 -8.83 9.26 -33.84
C ALA A 272 -9.40 10.35 -32.90
N LEU A 273 -8.64 10.76 -31.88
CA LEU A 273 -8.89 11.97 -31.09
C LEU A 273 -8.18 13.21 -31.66
N ALA A 274 -7.55 13.15 -32.83
CA ALA A 274 -7.06 14.34 -33.51
C ALA A 274 -8.23 15.29 -33.86
N ALA A 275 -7.89 16.56 -34.10
CA ALA A 275 -8.85 17.62 -34.41
C ALA A 275 -9.92 17.15 -35.42
N ASP A 276 -11.18 17.49 -35.18
CA ASP A 276 -12.34 17.20 -36.04
C ASP A 276 -12.77 15.72 -36.16
N GLY A 277 -12.13 14.80 -35.44
CA GLY A 277 -12.59 13.42 -35.35
C GLY A 277 -13.97 13.29 -34.67
N LYS A 278 -14.86 12.44 -35.20
CA LYS A 278 -16.18 12.15 -34.59
C LYS A 278 -16.05 11.70 -33.13
N LYS A 279 -14.99 10.94 -32.82
CA LYS A 279 -14.69 10.46 -31.45
C LYS A 279 -14.33 11.63 -30.54
N PHE A 280 -13.45 12.54 -30.98
CA PHE A 280 -13.11 13.75 -30.22
C PHE A 280 -14.33 14.63 -29.98
N GLN A 281 -15.12 14.92 -31.02
CA GLN A 281 -16.33 15.74 -30.90
C GLN A 281 -17.33 15.13 -29.91
N ARG A 282 -17.50 13.80 -29.94
CA ARG A 282 -18.36 13.09 -28.98
C ARG A 282 -17.86 13.22 -27.55
N VAL A 283 -16.57 12.95 -27.30
CA VAL A 283 -15.97 13.04 -25.97
C VAL A 283 -16.03 14.47 -25.44
N ASN A 284 -15.66 15.44 -26.28
CA ASN A 284 -15.72 16.86 -25.94
C ASN A 284 -17.14 17.29 -25.57
N TRP A 285 -18.15 16.96 -26.39
CA TRP A 285 -19.54 17.29 -26.10
C TRP A 285 -20.03 16.64 -24.79
N CYS A 286 -19.67 15.38 -24.54
CA CYS A 286 -20.00 14.69 -23.31
C CYS A 286 -19.43 15.40 -22.06
N LEU A 287 -18.16 15.81 -22.10
CA LEU A 287 -17.46 16.41 -20.96
C LEU A 287 -17.68 17.92 -20.80
N THR A 288 -18.25 18.62 -21.80
CA THR A 288 -18.49 20.08 -21.74
C THR A 288 -19.96 20.46 -21.69
N GLN A 289 -20.83 19.79 -22.44
CA GLN A 289 -22.24 20.16 -22.59
C GLN A 289 -23.17 19.18 -21.88
N LYS A 290 -22.88 17.88 -21.96
CA LYS A 290 -23.79 16.85 -21.45
C LYS A 290 -23.66 16.68 -19.93
N LYS A 291 -22.46 16.34 -19.45
CA LYS A 291 -22.16 16.15 -18.04
C LYS A 291 -20.74 16.64 -17.76
N PRO A 292 -20.58 17.94 -17.43
CA PRO A 292 -19.29 18.47 -17.00
C PRO A 292 -18.82 17.79 -15.73
N LEU A 293 -17.66 17.15 -15.80
CA LEU A 293 -17.01 16.52 -14.64
C LEU A 293 -15.89 17.45 -14.16
N VAL A 294 -15.94 17.83 -12.89
CA VAL A 294 -15.02 18.78 -12.27
C VAL A 294 -14.52 18.17 -10.96
N PHE A 295 -13.21 18.17 -10.76
CA PHE A 295 -12.58 17.66 -9.55
C PHE A 295 -11.43 18.55 -9.10
N ASP A 296 -11.01 18.38 -7.85
CA ASP A 296 -9.68 18.78 -7.43
C ASP A 296 -8.69 17.70 -7.88
N PHE A 297 -7.52 18.07 -8.38
CA PHE A 297 -6.52 17.12 -8.87
C PHE A 297 -5.15 17.33 -8.21
N LEU A 298 -4.50 16.23 -7.84
CA LEU A 298 -3.06 16.15 -7.68
C LEU A 298 -2.42 15.99 -9.06
N LEU A 299 -1.43 16.82 -9.39
CA LEU A 299 -0.72 16.78 -10.67
C LEU A 299 0.79 16.64 -10.46
N ALA A 300 1.42 15.84 -11.30
CA ALA A 300 2.86 15.82 -11.49
C ALA A 300 3.17 15.60 -12.97
N TRP A 301 4.29 16.15 -13.44
CA TRP A 301 4.72 15.96 -14.81
C TRP A 301 6.24 15.85 -14.85
N ASP A 302 6.72 14.82 -15.51
CA ASP A 302 8.12 14.60 -15.78
C ASP A 302 8.38 14.75 -17.28
N GLY A 303 8.98 15.89 -17.66
CA GLY A 303 9.22 16.26 -19.05
C GLY A 303 10.29 17.35 -19.15
N ALA A 304 10.84 17.52 -20.35
CA ALA A 304 12.04 18.34 -20.59
C ALA A 304 11.88 19.85 -20.32
N GLU A 305 10.64 20.37 -20.20
CA GLU A 305 10.34 21.81 -20.10
C GLU A 305 9.46 22.14 -18.87
N SER A 306 9.98 21.96 -17.65
CA SER A 306 9.26 22.03 -16.36
C SER A 306 8.41 23.29 -16.09
N SER A 307 8.63 24.41 -16.80
CA SER A 307 7.91 25.68 -16.63
C SER A 307 6.49 25.72 -17.25
N SER A 308 6.03 24.61 -17.86
CA SER A 308 4.76 24.53 -18.59
C SER A 308 3.51 24.33 -17.73
N VAL A 309 3.58 23.62 -16.59
CA VAL A 309 2.38 23.24 -15.81
C VAL A 309 1.71 24.47 -15.17
N ILE A 310 2.50 25.31 -14.48
CA ILE A 310 1.98 26.50 -13.79
C ILE A 310 1.37 27.49 -14.79
N SER A 311 2.05 27.70 -15.91
CA SER A 311 1.60 28.63 -16.95
C SER A 311 0.33 28.12 -17.65
N TYR A 312 0.27 26.83 -17.97
CA TYR A 312 -0.91 26.21 -18.60
C TYR A 312 -2.15 26.28 -17.71
N PHE A 313 -2.03 25.92 -16.43
CA PHE A 313 -3.16 25.91 -15.48
C PHE A 313 -3.36 27.24 -14.75
N SER A 314 -2.82 28.34 -15.24
CA SER A 314 -2.89 29.67 -14.62
C SER A 314 -4.31 30.21 -14.45
N ASN A 315 -5.25 29.75 -15.28
CA ASN A 315 -6.68 30.09 -15.17
C ASN A 315 -7.40 29.38 -14.00
N TYR A 316 -6.75 28.39 -13.39
CA TYR A 316 -7.30 27.61 -12.28
C TYR A 316 -6.62 27.99 -10.96
N LYS A 317 -7.26 27.61 -9.84
CA LYS A 317 -6.67 27.76 -8.50
C LYS A 317 -5.61 26.67 -8.29
N LEU A 318 -4.39 26.94 -8.74
CA LEU A 318 -3.23 26.08 -8.62
C LEU A 318 -2.41 26.40 -7.37
N LYS A 319 -2.07 25.37 -6.60
CA LYS A 319 -1.14 25.42 -5.47
C LYS A 319 0.05 24.50 -5.73
N GLU A 320 1.23 25.08 -5.74
CA GLU A 320 2.47 24.31 -5.76
C GLU A 320 2.77 23.77 -4.35
N CYS A 321 3.04 22.47 -4.23
CA CYS A 321 3.19 21.77 -2.96
C CYS A 321 4.58 21.12 -2.86
N PRO A 322 5.34 21.38 -1.78
CA PRO A 322 6.57 20.65 -1.49
C PRO A 322 6.25 19.27 -0.91
N PHE A 323 7.22 18.36 -0.98
CA PHE A 323 7.18 17.10 -0.25
C PHE A 323 7.38 17.35 1.24
N THR A 324 6.63 16.62 2.07
CA THR A 324 6.87 16.60 3.52
C THR A 324 7.90 15.53 3.81
N ILE A 325 9.04 15.92 4.38
CA ILE A 325 10.15 15.00 4.68
C ILE A 325 10.33 14.96 6.19
N TYR A 326 10.29 13.75 6.75
CA TYR A 326 10.54 13.48 8.16
C TYR A 326 11.66 12.46 8.28
N SER A 327 12.75 12.80 8.96
CA SER A 327 13.84 11.87 9.26
C SER A 327 14.05 11.77 10.75
N SER A 328 14.22 10.55 11.24
CA SER A 328 14.43 10.23 12.65
C SER A 328 15.53 9.17 12.78
N ILE A 329 16.24 9.22 13.91
CA ILE A 329 17.24 8.21 14.27
C ILE A 329 16.62 7.35 15.37
N LEU A 330 16.36 6.09 15.02
CA LEU A 330 15.90 5.07 15.94
C LEU A 330 17.12 4.49 16.66
N ARG A 331 17.02 4.29 17.98
CA ARG A 331 18.09 3.73 18.80
C ARG A 331 17.74 2.33 19.27
N ASP A 332 18.77 1.51 19.45
CA ASP A 332 18.66 0.14 19.98
C ASP A 332 17.60 -0.68 19.23
N LEU A 333 17.55 -0.54 17.90
CA LEU A 333 16.54 -1.17 17.07
C LEU A 333 16.88 -2.65 16.86
N HIS A 334 15.94 -3.53 17.19
CA HIS A 334 16.04 -4.96 16.88
C HIS A 334 15.77 -5.21 15.40
N CYS A 335 16.83 -5.30 14.60
CA CYS A 335 16.77 -5.55 13.17
C CYS A 335 16.76 -7.06 12.87
N PRO A 336 15.79 -7.58 12.08
CA PRO A 336 15.77 -8.97 11.66
C PRO A 336 17.03 -9.37 10.89
N VAL A 337 17.55 -10.56 11.16
CA VAL A 337 18.65 -11.14 10.38
C VAL A 337 18.08 -11.71 9.08
N VAL A 338 18.50 -11.16 7.95
CA VAL A 338 18.05 -11.56 6.61
C VAL A 338 19.21 -12.08 5.77
N LYS A 339 18.96 -13.09 4.93
CA LYS A 339 19.94 -13.67 4.00
C LYS A 339 19.39 -13.57 2.58
N SER A 340 20.03 -12.81 1.69
CA SER A 340 19.52 -12.49 0.34
C SER A 340 19.02 -13.72 -0.45
N GLY A 341 19.73 -14.84 -0.38
CA GLY A 341 19.38 -16.06 -1.11
C GLY A 341 18.15 -16.82 -0.61
N ARG A 342 17.59 -16.49 0.56
CA ARG A 342 16.57 -17.30 1.27
C ARG A 342 15.33 -16.49 1.67
N LEU A 343 14.35 -16.40 0.77
CA LEU A 343 13.08 -15.68 1.04
C LEU A 343 12.24 -16.31 2.18
N HIS A 344 12.24 -17.63 2.33
CA HIS A 344 11.53 -18.32 3.42
C HIS A 344 12.25 -18.22 4.76
N GLY A 345 13.44 -17.61 4.79
CA GLY A 345 14.33 -17.70 5.92
C GLY A 345 14.80 -19.14 6.19
N LYS A 346 15.31 -19.35 7.39
CA LYS A 346 15.68 -20.65 7.94
C LYS A 346 15.58 -20.52 9.45
N ALA A 347 14.94 -21.50 10.09
CA ALA A 347 14.77 -21.53 11.53
C ALA A 347 16.09 -21.21 12.25
N GLU A 348 16.02 -20.30 13.22
CA GLU A 348 17.14 -19.83 14.06
C GLU A 348 18.30 -19.12 13.32
N GLU A 349 18.27 -19.04 11.99
CA GLU A 349 19.37 -18.45 11.21
C GLU A 349 19.00 -17.18 10.45
N SER A 350 17.77 -17.08 9.95
CA SER A 350 17.32 -15.92 9.17
C SER A 350 15.80 -15.84 9.11
N CYS A 351 15.27 -14.62 9.14
CA CYS A 351 13.84 -14.35 9.05
C CYS A 351 13.29 -14.54 7.63
N SER A 352 12.00 -14.87 7.55
CA SER A 352 11.26 -14.92 6.28
C SER A 352 10.87 -13.52 5.81
N SER A 353 10.72 -13.37 4.49
CA SER A 353 10.34 -12.13 3.81
C SER A 353 9.05 -11.52 4.41
N GLU A 354 8.01 -12.33 4.62
CA GLU A 354 6.72 -11.90 5.16
C GLU A 354 6.82 -11.26 6.56
N ARG A 355 7.66 -11.82 7.46
CA ARG A 355 7.84 -11.30 8.82
C ARG A 355 8.62 -10.00 8.82
N VAL A 356 9.57 -9.86 7.90
CA VAL A 356 10.33 -8.63 7.69
C VAL A 356 9.42 -7.53 7.13
N PHE A 357 8.51 -7.88 6.22
CA PHE A 357 7.53 -6.96 5.66
C PHE A 357 6.58 -6.40 6.74
N GLU A 358 6.04 -7.27 7.59
CA GLU A 358 5.21 -6.87 8.74
C GLU A 358 6.00 -5.96 9.70
N TRP A 359 7.25 -6.33 10.00
CA TRP A 359 8.13 -5.55 10.86
C TRP A 359 8.45 -4.15 10.29
N PHE A 360 8.63 -4.00 8.97
CA PHE A 360 8.75 -2.66 8.37
C PHE A 360 7.52 -1.80 8.66
N GLY A 361 6.33 -2.38 8.61
CA GLY A 361 5.10 -1.70 8.99
C GLY A 361 5.13 -1.24 10.45
N ALA A 362 5.58 -2.10 11.37
CA ALA A 362 5.70 -1.76 12.79
C ALA A 362 6.71 -0.63 13.04
N VAL A 363 7.89 -0.70 12.42
CA VAL A 363 8.95 0.31 12.55
C VAL A 363 8.50 1.66 11.96
N SER A 364 7.88 1.66 10.79
CA SER A 364 7.37 2.88 10.14
C SER A 364 6.30 3.59 10.97
N ASN A 365 5.55 2.84 11.80
CA ASN A 365 4.55 3.37 12.72
C ASN A 365 5.08 3.60 14.15
N ASN A 366 6.39 3.49 14.36
CA ASN A 366 7.05 3.66 15.66
C ASN A 366 6.45 2.77 16.76
N ILE A 367 6.12 1.52 16.41
CA ILE A 367 5.57 0.53 17.35
C ILE A 367 6.73 -0.10 18.13
N ASP A 368 6.64 -0.04 19.46
CA ASP A 368 7.57 -0.73 20.34
C ASP A 368 7.36 -2.25 20.28
N CYS A 369 8.40 -2.96 19.86
CA CYS A 369 8.40 -4.41 19.65
C CYS A 369 9.11 -5.17 20.79
N ASN A 370 9.34 -4.52 21.94
CA ASN A 370 10.10 -5.07 23.07
C ASN A 370 9.29 -5.99 24.00
N ASN A 371 8.00 -6.21 23.72
CA ASN A 371 7.09 -7.07 24.49
C ASN A 371 7.16 -6.80 26.02
N GLN A 372 7.33 -5.53 26.40
CA GLN A 372 7.40 -5.14 27.80
C GLN A 372 5.99 -5.01 28.37
N PRO A 373 5.67 -5.69 29.48
CA PRO A 373 4.38 -5.52 30.13
C PRO A 373 4.31 -4.12 30.74
N SER A 374 3.35 -3.31 30.28
CA SER A 374 3.05 -2.01 30.88
C SER A 374 1.60 -2.00 31.39
N SER A 375 0.85 -0.94 31.11
CA SER A 375 -0.61 -0.88 31.36
C SER A 375 -1.43 -1.79 30.43
N PHE A 376 -0.81 -2.31 29.37
CA PHE A 376 -1.35 -3.30 28.44
C PHE A 376 -0.22 -4.23 27.98
N ILE A 377 -0.58 -5.39 27.42
CA ILE A 377 0.36 -6.36 26.84
C ILE A 377 0.35 -6.17 25.32
N SER A 378 1.50 -5.81 24.74
CA SER A 378 1.71 -5.89 23.29
C SER A 378 2.32 -7.25 22.99
N THR A 379 1.55 -8.14 22.34
CA THR A 379 2.05 -9.48 21.96
C THR A 379 2.89 -9.46 20.68
N TYR A 380 3.01 -8.30 20.02
CA TYR A 380 3.84 -8.16 18.84
C TYR A 380 5.32 -8.04 19.24
N CYS A 381 6.15 -8.88 18.65
CA CYS A 381 7.59 -8.96 18.92
C CYS A 381 8.37 -8.83 17.61
N SER A 382 9.57 -8.25 17.69
CA SER A 382 10.50 -8.24 16.55
C SER A 382 10.76 -9.67 16.05
N PRO A 383 10.84 -9.88 14.72
CA PRO A 383 11.15 -11.19 14.15
C PRO A 383 12.48 -11.76 14.66
N PHE A 384 12.49 -13.04 15.03
CA PHE A 384 13.69 -13.77 15.45
C PHE A 384 14.20 -14.68 14.33
N PRO A 385 15.53 -14.76 14.09
CA PRO A 385 16.62 -14.07 14.80
C PRO A 385 16.76 -12.58 14.44
N SER A 386 17.16 -11.76 15.43
CA SER A 386 17.39 -10.31 15.30
C SER A 386 18.74 -9.88 15.88
N THR A 387 19.30 -8.80 15.36
CA THR A 387 20.49 -8.12 15.90
C THR A 387 20.11 -6.72 16.36
N VAL A 388 20.60 -6.31 17.54
CA VAL A 388 20.40 -4.94 18.03
C VAL A 388 21.35 -4.01 17.30
N VAL A 389 20.78 -2.99 16.67
CA VAL A 389 21.50 -1.94 15.96
C VAL A 389 21.42 -0.67 16.81
N GLU A 390 22.58 -0.09 17.13
CA GLU A 390 22.68 1.09 17.99
C GLU A 390 21.88 2.28 17.41
N GLN A 391 21.98 2.48 16.09
CA GLN A 391 21.34 3.60 15.39
C GLN A 391 20.84 3.17 14.01
N ALA A 392 19.60 3.49 13.68
CA ALA A 392 19.02 3.31 12.35
C ALA A 392 18.33 4.60 11.90
N ASN A 393 18.59 5.04 10.68
CA ASN A 393 17.93 6.21 10.11
C ASN A 393 16.64 5.77 9.42
N LEU A 394 15.50 6.32 9.87
CA LEU A 394 14.21 6.19 9.20
C LEU A 394 13.84 7.54 8.57
N CYS A 395 13.75 7.57 7.24
CA CYS A 395 13.36 8.75 6.47
C CYS A 395 12.03 8.48 5.75
N THR A 396 11.03 9.33 5.97
CA THR A 396 9.72 9.24 5.35
C THR A 396 9.45 10.49 4.52
N ILE A 397 8.96 10.29 3.31
CA ILE A 397 8.64 11.31 2.31
C ILE A 397 7.16 11.17 1.97
N THR A 398 6.39 12.25 2.11
CA THR A 398 4.94 12.26 1.87
C THR A 398 4.59 13.34 0.85
N GLY A 399 3.74 13.00 -0.12
CA GLY A 399 3.28 13.90 -1.17
C GLY A 399 2.73 13.14 -2.38
N PHE A 400 2.82 13.72 -3.58
CA PHE A 400 2.48 13.03 -4.83
C PHE A 400 3.77 12.67 -5.57
N ILE A 401 4.26 11.45 -5.34
CA ILE A 401 5.60 11.01 -5.75
C ILE A 401 5.49 10.19 -7.04
N THR A 402 6.22 10.58 -8.08
CA THR A 402 6.19 9.87 -9.37
C THR A 402 7.13 8.66 -9.34
N PRO A 403 6.85 7.61 -10.15
CA PRO A 403 7.71 6.44 -10.27
C PRO A 403 9.17 6.77 -10.58
N GLU A 404 9.44 7.75 -11.43
CA GLU A 404 10.79 8.13 -11.85
C GLU A 404 11.62 8.65 -10.68
N LYS A 405 10.99 9.39 -9.76
CA LYS A 405 11.62 9.83 -8.51
C LYS A 405 11.96 8.66 -7.60
N ILE A 406 11.08 7.67 -7.52
CA ILE A 406 11.29 6.45 -6.72
C ILE A 406 12.42 5.61 -7.32
N GLN A 407 12.49 5.49 -8.64
CA GLN A 407 13.60 4.82 -9.32
C GLN A 407 14.94 5.49 -9.00
N ASN A 408 14.99 6.82 -8.98
CA ASN A 408 16.19 7.53 -8.58
C ASN A 408 16.58 7.23 -7.12
N LEU A 409 15.61 7.23 -6.19
CA LEU A 409 15.85 6.83 -4.80
C LEU A 409 16.36 5.38 -4.69
N LEU A 410 15.76 4.44 -5.43
CA LEU A 410 16.18 3.05 -5.46
C LEU A 410 17.61 2.90 -6.01
N GLN A 411 17.96 3.67 -7.05
CA GLN A 411 19.32 3.72 -7.59
C GLN A 411 20.32 4.28 -6.56
N GLN A 412 19.96 5.32 -5.80
CA GLN A 412 20.81 5.82 -4.73
C GLN A 412 21.02 4.79 -3.60
N LEU A 413 19.99 4.01 -3.26
CA LEU A 413 20.10 2.93 -2.28
C LEU A 413 20.95 1.76 -2.78
N ARG A 414 20.95 1.49 -4.09
CA ARG A 414 21.89 0.54 -4.69
C ARG A 414 23.33 1.05 -4.62
N GLU A 415 23.55 2.32 -4.98
CA GLU A 415 24.87 2.96 -4.93
C GLU A 415 25.40 3.15 -3.51
N TYR A 416 24.53 3.14 -2.50
CA TYR A 416 24.91 3.19 -1.09
C TYR A 416 25.92 2.08 -0.72
N PHE A 417 25.81 0.90 -1.33
CA PHE A 417 26.71 -0.23 -1.13
C PHE A 417 27.95 -0.23 -2.03
N ALA A 418 28.17 0.82 -2.83
CA ALA A 418 29.41 0.95 -3.61
C ALA A 418 30.65 1.07 -2.70
N GLU A 419 30.47 1.57 -1.49
CA GLU A 419 31.46 1.55 -0.42
C GLU A 419 31.08 0.50 0.63
N PRO A 420 32.05 -0.15 1.29
CA PRO A 420 31.76 -1.05 2.40
C PRO A 420 30.96 -0.35 3.50
N LYS A 421 29.80 -0.90 3.83
CA LYS A 421 28.93 -0.46 4.94
C LYS A 421 28.87 -1.55 6.00
N LEU A 422 28.49 -1.15 7.22
CA LEU A 422 28.32 -2.08 8.34
C LEU A 422 27.05 -2.92 8.14
N THR A 423 25.96 -2.28 7.71
CA THR A 423 24.73 -3.00 7.38
C THR A 423 24.88 -3.88 6.13
N SER A 424 24.16 -5.00 6.13
CA SER A 424 24.08 -5.92 4.98
C SER A 424 22.90 -5.63 4.06
N TRP A 425 21.95 -4.80 4.49
CA TRP A 425 20.74 -4.46 3.74
C TRP A 425 20.19 -3.08 4.12
N VAL A 426 19.42 -2.50 3.20
CA VAL A 426 18.60 -1.29 3.42
C VAL A 426 17.21 -1.54 2.87
N SER A 427 16.21 -0.76 3.29
CA SER A 427 14.86 -0.90 2.75
C SER A 427 14.27 0.39 2.20
N LEU A 428 13.40 0.21 1.21
CA LEU A 428 12.56 1.23 0.58
C LEU A 428 11.13 0.68 0.56
N MET A 429 10.22 1.29 1.30
CA MET A 429 8.80 0.95 1.32
C MET A 429 8.01 2.08 0.66
N VAL A 430 7.09 1.73 -0.22
CA VAL A 430 6.30 2.68 -1.00
C VAL A 430 4.83 2.35 -0.83
N HIS A 431 4.06 3.36 -0.42
CA HIS A 431 2.61 3.30 -0.29
C HIS A 431 1.97 4.08 -1.43
N GLY A 432 1.03 3.43 -2.11
CA GLY A 432 0.15 4.02 -3.10
C GLY A 432 -1.03 4.75 -2.47
N PHE A 433 -1.79 5.45 -3.30
CA PHE A 433 -3.08 5.99 -2.88
C PHE A 433 -4.12 4.87 -2.77
N ALA A 434 -4.89 4.87 -1.69
CA ALA A 434 -5.98 3.92 -1.49
C ALA A 434 -7.16 4.18 -2.47
N ASP A 435 -7.38 5.45 -2.83
CA ASP A 435 -8.48 5.90 -3.68
C ASP A 435 -8.10 6.05 -5.17
N SER A 436 -7.02 5.40 -5.62
CA SER A 436 -6.62 5.43 -7.03
C SER A 436 -7.50 4.53 -7.90
N PRO A 437 -7.93 4.96 -9.11
CA PRO A 437 -8.68 4.08 -10.04
C PRO A 437 -7.94 2.80 -10.46
N VAL A 438 -6.62 2.82 -10.37
CA VAL A 438 -5.74 1.72 -10.73
C VAL A 438 -4.69 1.49 -9.65
N SER A 439 -4.27 0.23 -9.48
CA SER A 439 -3.15 -0.15 -8.61
C SER A 439 -1.90 -0.40 -9.43
N TRP A 440 -1.78 -1.60 -10.01
CA TRP A 440 -0.62 -2.05 -10.79
C TRP A 440 -0.90 -2.03 -12.29
N GLY A 441 -0.15 -1.21 -13.02
CA GLY A 441 -0.37 -0.95 -14.43
C GLY A 441 -1.78 -0.43 -14.67
N GLU A 442 -2.56 -1.14 -15.47
CA GLU A 442 -3.94 -0.78 -15.80
C GLU A 442 -4.98 -1.66 -15.08
N ASN A 443 -4.55 -2.39 -14.05
CA ASN A 443 -5.47 -3.17 -13.21
C ASN A 443 -6.33 -2.21 -12.39
N GLU A 444 -7.65 -2.46 -12.37
CA GLU A 444 -8.57 -1.72 -11.51
C GLU A 444 -8.19 -1.94 -10.04
N HIS A 445 -8.20 -0.87 -9.25
CA HIS A 445 -8.00 -0.96 -7.81
C HIS A 445 -9.34 -1.24 -7.14
N GLY A 446 -9.44 -2.39 -6.48
CA GLY A 446 -10.59 -2.87 -5.75
C GLY A 446 -10.59 -2.40 -4.31
N PHE A 447 -11.24 -1.27 -4.05
CA PHE A 447 -11.51 -0.80 -2.70
C PHE A 447 -12.87 -1.33 -2.23
N CYS A 448 -12.88 -2.39 -1.41
CA CYS A 448 -14.10 -2.89 -0.76
C CYS A 448 -14.04 -2.77 0.77
N ARG A 449 -13.05 -3.41 1.40
CA ARG A 449 -12.79 -3.30 2.86
C ARG A 449 -11.36 -2.84 3.17
N GLY A 450 -10.45 -2.95 2.20
CA GLY A 450 -9.08 -2.48 2.23
C GLY A 450 -8.67 -2.05 0.81
N GLY A 451 -7.69 -1.15 0.74
CA GLY A 451 -7.10 -0.63 -0.50
C GLY A 451 -5.59 -0.80 -0.45
N GLU A 452 -5.13 -2.01 -0.12
CA GLU A 452 -3.71 -2.30 -0.05
C GLU A 452 -3.10 -2.13 -1.44
N ASN A 453 -2.28 -1.10 -1.58
CA ASN A 453 -1.55 -0.79 -2.80
C ASN A 453 -0.16 -0.33 -2.39
N LEU A 454 0.70 -1.27 -2.01
CA LEU A 454 2.01 -0.94 -1.48
C LEU A 454 3.05 -2.01 -1.82
N TYR A 455 4.30 -1.60 -1.89
CA TYR A 455 5.41 -2.50 -2.11
C TYR A 455 6.65 -2.09 -1.33
N SER A 456 7.58 -3.02 -1.16
CA SER A 456 8.89 -2.73 -0.60
C SER A 456 10.01 -3.38 -1.39
N PHE A 457 11.17 -2.76 -1.33
CA PHE A 457 12.45 -3.32 -1.73
C PHE A 457 13.33 -3.49 -0.49
N VAL A 458 13.91 -4.68 -0.35
CA VAL A 458 15.04 -4.92 0.55
C VAL A 458 16.27 -5.07 -0.33
N VAL A 459 17.17 -4.09 -0.29
CA VAL A 459 18.37 -4.02 -1.13
C VAL A 459 19.56 -4.52 -0.33
N PHE A 460 20.26 -5.53 -0.84
CA PHE A 460 21.42 -6.13 -0.20
C PHE A 460 22.73 -5.60 -0.77
N ASN A 461 23.80 -5.72 0.01
CA ASN A 461 25.15 -5.28 -0.37
C ASN A 461 25.76 -6.02 -1.58
N ASN A 462 25.20 -7.16 -1.97
CA ASN A 462 25.64 -7.98 -3.10
C ASN A 462 24.79 -7.76 -4.36
N GLU A 463 24.05 -6.65 -4.42
CA GLU A 463 23.09 -6.29 -5.49
C GLU A 463 21.91 -7.25 -5.67
N ASP A 464 21.72 -8.19 -4.75
CA ASP A 464 20.45 -8.89 -4.64
C ASP A 464 19.40 -7.92 -4.08
N TYR A 465 18.14 -8.19 -4.41
CA TYR A 465 17.02 -7.55 -3.76
C TYR A 465 15.86 -8.51 -3.54
N TRP A 466 15.08 -8.23 -2.51
CA TRP A 466 13.72 -8.74 -2.38
C TRP A 466 12.74 -7.66 -2.78
N VAL A 467 11.70 -8.03 -3.51
CA VAL A 467 10.53 -7.19 -3.74
C VAL A 467 9.33 -7.85 -3.08
N GLN A 468 8.59 -7.08 -2.29
CA GLN A 468 7.41 -7.54 -1.56
C GLN A 468 6.25 -6.64 -1.99
N MET A 469 5.21 -7.20 -2.60
CA MET A 469 4.07 -6.44 -3.14
C MET A 469 2.81 -6.91 -2.43
N ALA A 470 2.18 -6.02 -1.67
CA ALA A 470 0.92 -6.30 -0.99
C ALA A 470 -0.23 -5.70 -1.78
N VAL A 471 -1.25 -6.53 -1.98
CA VAL A 471 -2.33 -6.26 -2.91
C VAL A 471 -3.67 -6.57 -2.26
N GLY A 472 -4.61 -5.63 -2.49
CA GLY A 472 -5.97 -5.65 -2.01
C GLY A 472 -6.74 -6.92 -2.34
N THR A 473 -7.79 -7.19 -1.56
CA THR A 473 -8.69 -8.35 -1.67
C THR A 473 -9.17 -8.65 -3.09
N HIS A 474 -9.37 -7.60 -3.87
CA HIS A 474 -9.96 -7.72 -5.19
C HIS A 474 -9.01 -7.32 -6.33
N ASP A 475 -7.80 -6.88 -6.02
CA ASP A 475 -6.85 -6.42 -7.02
C ASP A 475 -6.27 -7.55 -7.86
N GLY A 476 -5.83 -7.20 -9.07
CA GLY A 476 -5.05 -8.09 -9.91
C GLY A 476 -3.71 -8.43 -9.26
N CYS A 477 -3.23 -9.67 -9.44
CA CYS A 477 -1.88 -10.05 -9.02
C CYS A 477 -0.87 -9.13 -9.72
N PRO A 478 0.11 -8.57 -8.99
CA PRO A 478 1.16 -7.77 -9.60
C PRO A 478 2.03 -8.65 -10.52
N PRO A 479 2.67 -8.07 -11.55
CA PRO A 479 3.22 -8.78 -12.71
C PRO A 479 4.38 -9.76 -12.45
#